data_AF-A0A7Z6RB40-F1
#
_entry.id   AF-A0A7Z6RB40-F1
#
_cell.length_a   1.000
_cell.length_b   1.000
_cell.length_c   1.000
_cell.angle_alpha   90.00
_cell.angle_beta   90.00
_cell.angle_gamma   90.00
#
_symmetry.space_group_name_H-M   'P 1'
#
loop_
_entity.id
_entity.type
_entity.pdbx_description
1 polymer ?
#
loop_
_entity_poly.entity_id
_entity_poly.type
_entity_poly.pdbx_seq_one_letter_code
_entity_poly.pdbx_strand_id
1 'polypeptide(L)' 'MRVNITLEHKESGERLYLTSKNKRNTPDRLQLKKYSPKLRKHVV' A
#
# COMPACT_ATOMS: atom_id res chain seq x y z
N MET A 1 -18.64 2.21 -2.10
CA MET A 1 -17.97 1.47 -3.20
C MET A 1 -16.58 1.10 -2.75
N ARG A 2 -16.29 -0.21 -2.67
CA ARG A 2 -14.97 -0.72 -2.28
C ARG A 2 -14.19 -1.04 -3.56
N VAL A 3 -12.94 -0.61 -3.63
CA VAL A 3 -12.10 -0.74 -4.84
C VAL A 3 -10.77 -1.37 -4.45
N ASN A 4 -10.31 -2.30 -5.28
CA ASN A 4 -9.01 -2.94 -5.11
C ASN A 4 -7.90 -1.95 -5.49
N ILE A 5 -6.86 -1.88 -4.67
CA ILE A 5 -5.69 -1.03 -4.84
C ILE A 5 -4.42 -1.82 -4.54
N THR A 6 -3.35 -1.52 -5.25
CA THR A 6 -2.03 -2.08 -4.97
C THR A 6 -1.22 -1.08 -4.18
N LEU A 7 -0.61 -1.51 -3.08
CA LEU A 7 0.30 -0.69 -2.29
C LEU A 7 1.68 -0.69 -2.95
N GLU A 8 2.21 0.52 -3.09
CA GLU A 8 3.54 0.79 -3.64
C GLU A 8 4.45 1.29 -2.53
N HIS A 9 5.62 0.68 -2.39
CA HIS A 9 6.65 1.12 -1.46
C HIS A 9 7.44 2.28 -2.05
N LYS A 10 7.57 3.39 -1.31
CA LYS A 10 8.30 4.57 -1.80
C LYS A 10 9.81 4.33 -1.97
N GLU A 11 10.41 3.54 -1.10
CA GLU A 11 11.86 3.30 -1.11
C GLU A 11 12.29 2.25 -2.15
N SER A 12 11.52 1.16 -2.30
CA SER A 12 11.88 0.08 -3.22
C SER A 12 11.19 0.14 -4.58
N GLY A 13 10.14 0.95 -4.73
CA GLY A 13 9.31 1.04 -5.94
C GLY A 13 8.45 -0.22 -6.19
N GLU A 14 8.38 -1.13 -5.22
CA GLU A 14 7.73 -2.42 -5.38
C GLU A 14 6.21 -2.32 -5.14
N ARG A 15 5.43 -3.06 -5.93
CA ARG A 15 3.98 -3.13 -5.85
C ARG A 15 3.55 -4.53 -5.43
N LEU A 16 3.61 -4.81 -4.12
CA LEU A 16 3.53 -6.17 -3.59
C LEU A 16 2.15 -6.55 -3.05
N TYR A 17 1.44 -5.59 -2.45
CA TYR A 17 0.23 -5.91 -1.68
C TYR A 17 -1.02 -5.43 -2.39
N LEU A 18 -1.86 -6.38 -2.81
CA LEU A 18 -3.22 -6.10 -3.23
C LEU A 18 -4.10 -5.96 -1.98
N THR A 19 -4.73 -4.80 -1.83
CA THR A 19 -5.67 -4.52 -0.76
C THR A 19 -6.93 -3.88 -1.34
N SER A 20 -7.91 -3.57 -0.51
CA SER A 20 -9.09 -2.85 -0.96
C SER A 20 -9.38 -1.68 -0.03
N LYS A 21 -9.67 -0.50 -0.61
CA LYS A 21 -10.08 0.69 0.14
C LYS A 21 -11.51 1.08 -0.21
N ASN A 22 -12.20 1.68 0.77
CA ASN A 22 -13.49 2.30 0.55
C ASN A 22 -13.28 3.78 0.24
N LYS A 23 -13.40 4.16 -1.04
CA LYS A 23 -13.16 5.54 -1.50
C LYS A 23 -14.05 6.59 -0.82
N ARG A 24 -15.22 6.21 -0.29
CA ARG A 24 -16.14 7.14 0.39
C ARG A 24 -15.63 7.54 1.78
N ASN A 25 -15.07 6.58 2.53
CA ASN A 25 -14.63 6.81 3.91
C ASN A 25 -13.16 7.24 3.97
N THR A 26 -12.34 6.79 3.01
CA THR A 26 -10.92 7.15 2.91
C THR A 26 -10.62 7.67 1.50
N PRO A 27 -10.88 8.96 1.24
CA PRO A 27 -10.60 9.57 -0.06
C PRO A 27 -9.08 9.59 -0.34
N ASP A 28 -8.26 9.88 0.68
CA ASP A 28 -6.80 10.06 0.56
C ASP A 28 -6.02 8.81 0.17
N ARG A 29 -4.76 9.00 -0.25
CA ARG A 29 -3.84 7.90 -0.58
C ARG A 29 -3.54 7.09 0.68
N LEU A 30 -3.80 5.78 0.62
CA LEU A 30 -3.55 4.87 1.73
C LEU A 30 -2.04 4.71 1.94
N GLN A 31 -1.56 5.02 3.13
CA GLN A 31 -0.14 4.88 3.52
C GLN A 31 -0.07 3.89 4.68
N LEU A 32 0.56 2.73 4.46
CA LEU A 32 0.67 1.67 5.45
C LEU A 32 2.11 1.17 5.50
N LYS A 33 2.66 1.04 6.70
CA LYS A 33 3.97 0.41 6.90
C LYS A 33 3.86 -1.08 6.65
N LYS A 34 4.37 -1.55 5.51
CA LYS A 34 4.40 -2.97 5.14
C LYS A 34 5.83 -3.46 4.95
N TYR A 35 6.01 -4.75 5.17
CA TYR A 35 7.32 -5.38 5.07
C TYR A 35 7.76 -5.43 3.61
N SER A 36 8.96 -4.93 3.30
CA SER A 36 9.61 -5.17 2.01
C SER A 36 10.55 -6.37 2.14
N PRO A 37 10.35 -7.46 1.39
CA PRO A 37 11.28 -8.59 1.35
C PRO A 37 12.67 -8.20 0.86
N LYS A 38 12.75 -7.23 -0.06
CA LYS A 38 14.01 -6.76 -0.64
C LYS A 38 14.85 -5.95 0.34
N LEU A 39 14.22 -5.02 1.05
CA LEU A 39 14.91 -4.18 2.06
C LEU A 39 14.98 -4.85 3.45
N ARG A 40 14.27 -5.97 3.63
CA ARG A 40 14.12 -6.70 4.90
C ARG A 40 13.66 -5.85 6.09
N LYS A 41 12.91 -4.79 5.82
CA LYS A 41 12.37 -3.85 6.83
C LYS A 41 10.96 -3.40 6.46
N HIS A 42 10.24 -2.83 7.42
CA HIS A 42 8.94 -2.20 7.19
C HIS A 42 9.10 -0.80 6.60
N VAL A 43 8.49 -0.56 5.46
CA VAL A 43 8.53 0.70 4.70
C VAL A 43 7.11 1.15 4.34
N VAL A 44 6.95 2.43 4.03
CA VAL A 44 5.68 3.05 3.62
C VAL A 44 5.58 3.14 2.11
#